data_AF-A0A2R6F882-F1
#
_entry.id   AF-A0A2R6F882-F1
#
_cell.length_a   1.000
_cell.length_b   1.000
_cell.length_c   1.000
_cell.angle_alpha   90.00
_cell.angle_beta   90.00
_cell.angle_gamma   90.00
#
_symmetry.space_group_name_H-M   'P 1'
#
loop_
_entity.id
_entity.type
_entity.pdbx_description
1 polymer ?
#
loop_
_entity_poly.entity_id
_entity_poly.type
_entity_poly.pdbx_seq_one_letter_code
_entity_poly.pdbx_strand_id
1 'polypeptide(L)'
;MFDVPDREALEAVNDVSIAEFPRIAPVRHERDHPQVDDVEGTTIGALGAIDFEGLDTGSEIAITAGSRGIRDKPAVLEAAVADLQERGYEPFLFPAMGSHGGATAEGQVETLASLGVTEESIGCEIRSSMDVEEVGEDEEGRPVYAATDALEADAVVLVNRIKAHTDFTGPIESGLCKMAVIGLGKQRGAEVAHNAAIAKGHENVFPERAEILFENTPIAGGVAIVENADDRAAHIEGVPVERITDREPELLERSKELLPTLPVDDLDLLIVDAQGKDVSGSGMDTNVLGRLLVHGQPEPEGQEFTRVHVRSITEGSHGNGIGVGLADFAHCEAIDALDPVDTYLNAITGGEPARARLPVTVPVDATALLLAYSTTGTRDPEDMRIVRIPNTLDLGEFLASEPVTEELADRSDIRVGDYEPMAFEDGDLAERSYTELR
;
A
#
# COMPACT_ATOMS: atom_id res chain seq x y z
N MET A 1 5.30 30.67 -0.79
CA MET A 1 5.76 30.16 -2.10
C MET A 1 7.26 30.08 -1.98
N PHE A 2 7.81 28.88 -2.14
CA PHE A 2 9.25 28.67 -2.18
C PHE A 2 9.74 29.20 -3.53
N ASP A 3 10.67 30.15 -3.53
CA ASP A 3 11.23 30.66 -4.79
C ASP A 3 12.15 29.59 -5.38
N VAL A 4 11.68 28.91 -6.42
CA VAL A 4 12.45 27.87 -7.12
C VAL A 4 13.70 28.50 -7.71
N PRO A 5 14.91 27.93 -7.47
CA PRO A 5 16.13 28.46 -8.04
C PRO A 5 16.11 28.51 -9.57
N ASP A 6 16.84 29.46 -10.14
CA ASP A 6 16.97 29.62 -11.58
C ASP A 6 17.57 28.36 -12.23
N ARG A 7 17.00 27.97 -13.38
CA ARG A 7 17.39 26.78 -14.13
C ARG A 7 18.87 26.82 -14.52
N GLU A 8 19.38 27.94 -15.04
CA GLU A 8 20.77 28.07 -15.47
C GLU A 8 21.72 27.90 -14.29
N ALA A 9 21.35 28.40 -13.10
CA ALA A 9 22.15 28.27 -11.90
C ALA A 9 22.23 26.81 -11.39
N LEU A 10 21.15 26.05 -11.48
CA LEU A 10 21.13 24.64 -11.11
C LEU A 10 21.84 23.76 -12.13
N GLU A 11 21.66 24.02 -13.43
CA GLU A 11 22.26 23.21 -14.51
C GLU A 11 23.77 23.45 -14.64
N ALA A 12 24.31 24.57 -14.16
CA ALA A 12 25.74 24.88 -14.17
C ALA A 12 26.61 24.00 -13.24
N VAL A 13 26.06 22.98 -12.59
CA VAL A 13 26.81 22.06 -11.72
C VAL A 13 27.74 21.13 -12.51
N ASN A 14 27.49 20.93 -13.81
CA ASN A 14 28.33 20.15 -14.72
C ASN A 14 28.21 20.70 -16.15
N ASP A 15 29.06 20.21 -17.05
CA ASP A 15 29.08 20.61 -18.47
C ASP A 15 28.36 19.59 -19.39
N VAL A 16 27.57 18.67 -18.80
CA VAL A 16 26.89 17.60 -19.54
C VAL A 16 25.58 18.12 -20.12
N SER A 17 25.26 17.65 -21.32
CA SER A 17 23.99 17.90 -21.98
C SER A 17 23.07 16.67 -21.92
N ILE A 18 21.77 16.90 -21.95
CA ILE A 18 20.75 15.83 -22.02
C ILE A 18 20.95 14.88 -23.22
N ALA A 19 21.56 15.38 -24.31
CA ALA A 19 21.83 14.57 -25.50
C ALA A 19 22.92 13.50 -25.28
N GLU A 20 23.67 13.57 -24.18
CA GLU A 20 24.71 12.60 -23.80
C GLU A 20 24.16 11.47 -22.90
N PHE A 21 22.95 11.60 -22.39
CA PHE A 21 22.27 10.55 -21.62
C PHE A 21 21.87 9.38 -22.54
N PRO A 22 21.74 8.15 -22.01
CA PRO A 22 21.36 7.00 -22.81
C PRO A 22 19.99 7.17 -23.44
N ARG A 23 19.77 6.46 -24.55
CA ARG A 23 18.41 6.29 -25.07
C ARG A 23 17.59 5.48 -24.08
N ILE A 24 16.28 5.62 -24.18
CA ILE A 24 15.32 4.86 -23.40
C ILE A 24 14.45 4.01 -24.33
N ALA A 25 13.92 2.92 -23.80
CA ALA A 25 12.91 2.11 -24.49
C ALA A 25 11.72 1.86 -23.54
N PRO A 26 10.50 1.72 -24.08
CA PRO A 26 9.40 1.18 -23.31
C PRO A 26 9.66 -0.29 -22.99
N VAL A 27 9.41 -0.64 -21.73
CA VAL A 27 9.57 -1.98 -21.19
C VAL A 27 8.23 -2.43 -20.65
N ARG A 28 7.83 -3.64 -21.02
CA ARG A 28 6.69 -4.33 -20.45
C ARG A 28 7.18 -5.55 -19.68
N HIS A 29 6.81 -5.61 -18.40
CA HIS A 29 7.03 -6.77 -17.54
C HIS A 29 5.80 -7.68 -17.59
N GLU A 30 5.91 -8.78 -18.34
CA GLU A 30 4.90 -9.84 -18.41
C GLU A 30 5.00 -10.69 -17.14
N ARG A 31 4.25 -10.31 -16.10
CA ARG A 31 4.24 -11.10 -14.86
C ARG A 31 3.24 -12.24 -14.96
N ASP A 32 3.70 -13.46 -14.73
CA ASP A 32 2.85 -14.65 -14.58
C ASP A 32 2.65 -14.90 -13.08
N HIS A 33 1.67 -14.22 -12.49
CA HIS A 33 1.38 -14.36 -11.08
C HIS A 33 0.33 -15.44 -10.83
N PRO A 34 0.43 -16.17 -9.70
CA PRO A 34 -0.67 -16.99 -9.23
C PRO A 34 -1.93 -16.12 -9.08
N GLN A 35 -3.05 -16.68 -9.52
CA GLN A 35 -4.37 -16.11 -9.37
C GLN A 35 -5.35 -17.23 -9.00
N VAL A 36 -6.29 -16.93 -8.12
CA VAL A 36 -7.43 -17.80 -7.83
C VAL A 36 -8.43 -17.69 -8.99
N ASP A 37 -8.67 -18.81 -9.67
CA ASP A 37 -9.64 -18.88 -10.79
C ASP A 37 -11.09 -18.83 -10.30
N ASP A 38 -11.39 -19.57 -9.22
CA ASP A 38 -12.71 -19.68 -8.59
C ASP A 38 -12.70 -19.04 -7.21
N VAL A 39 -12.88 -17.71 -7.18
CA VAL A 39 -12.87 -16.91 -5.95
C VAL A 39 -14.02 -17.33 -5.02
N GLU A 40 -15.19 -17.62 -5.57
CA GLU A 40 -16.37 -18.05 -4.81
C GLU A 40 -16.11 -19.39 -4.11
N GLY A 41 -15.77 -20.43 -4.87
CA GLY A 41 -15.50 -21.76 -4.33
C GLY A 41 -14.33 -21.79 -3.35
N THR A 42 -13.28 -20.99 -3.60
CA THR A 42 -12.13 -20.89 -2.68
C THR A 42 -12.51 -20.19 -1.38
N THR A 43 -13.34 -19.14 -1.43
CA THR A 43 -13.88 -18.47 -0.24
C THR A 43 -14.75 -19.40 0.59
N ILE A 44 -15.63 -20.18 -0.04
CA ILE A 44 -16.46 -21.20 0.64
C ILE A 44 -15.58 -22.23 1.35
N GLY A 45 -14.53 -22.70 0.65
CA GLY A 45 -13.54 -23.61 1.23
C GLY A 45 -12.81 -23.00 2.42
N ALA A 46 -12.43 -21.71 2.34
CA ALA A 46 -11.83 -20.97 3.45
C ALA A 46 -12.77 -20.88 4.65
N LEU A 47 -14.05 -20.55 4.46
CA LEU A 47 -15.05 -20.56 5.54
C LEU A 47 -15.28 -21.95 6.14
N GLY A 48 -14.97 -23.02 5.42
CA GLY A 48 -15.00 -24.39 5.96
C GLY A 48 -13.89 -24.70 6.97
N ALA A 49 -12.84 -23.89 7.04
CA ALA A 49 -11.75 -24.02 8.01
C ALA A 49 -11.99 -23.23 9.31
N ILE A 50 -13.01 -22.37 9.33
CA ILE A 50 -13.40 -21.59 10.52
C ILE A 50 -14.42 -22.40 11.31
N ASP A 51 -14.22 -22.47 12.62
CA ASP A 51 -15.09 -23.22 13.51
C ASP A 51 -16.30 -22.37 13.92
N PHE A 52 -17.49 -22.82 13.49
CA PHE A 52 -18.78 -22.30 13.93
C PHE A 52 -19.56 -23.34 14.76
N GLU A 53 -18.89 -24.41 15.21
CA GLU A 53 -19.51 -25.45 16.03
C GLU A 53 -20.10 -24.85 17.30
N GLY A 54 -21.37 -25.17 17.57
CA GLY A 54 -22.08 -24.70 18.74
C GLY A 54 -22.92 -23.43 18.54
N LEU A 55 -22.83 -22.78 17.37
CA LEU A 55 -23.78 -21.73 17.00
C LEU A 55 -25.11 -22.32 16.52
N ASP A 56 -26.21 -21.65 16.88
CA ASP A 56 -27.55 -22.05 16.47
C ASP A 56 -27.88 -21.54 15.06
N THR A 57 -28.84 -22.17 14.38
CA THR A 57 -29.41 -21.61 13.15
C THR A 57 -30.05 -20.26 13.47
N GLY A 58 -29.75 -19.25 12.66
CA GLY A 58 -30.16 -17.86 12.85
C GLY A 58 -29.17 -17.03 13.67
N SER A 59 -28.03 -17.60 14.11
CA SER A 59 -26.97 -16.81 14.74
C SER A 59 -26.45 -15.71 13.82
N GLU A 60 -26.19 -14.54 14.40
CA GLU A 60 -25.68 -13.38 13.66
C GLU A 60 -24.16 -13.47 13.51
N ILE A 61 -23.68 -13.35 12.26
CA ILE A 61 -22.24 -13.46 11.94
C ILE A 61 -21.75 -12.14 11.35
N ALA A 62 -20.93 -11.42 12.12
CA ALA A 62 -20.34 -10.17 11.67
C ALA A 62 -19.12 -10.45 10.77
N ILE A 63 -19.02 -9.75 9.64
CA ILE A 63 -17.88 -9.87 8.72
C ILE A 63 -17.21 -8.51 8.56
N THR A 64 -15.90 -8.44 8.75
CA THR A 64 -15.18 -7.16 8.63
C THR A 64 -15.01 -6.73 7.18
N ALA A 65 -15.22 -5.44 6.89
CA ALA A 65 -14.91 -4.85 5.60
C ALA A 65 -13.88 -3.71 5.76
N GLY A 66 -12.69 -3.91 5.18
CA GLY A 66 -11.59 -2.93 5.22
C GLY A 66 -11.62 -1.90 4.09
N SER A 67 -10.87 -0.81 4.24
CA SER A 67 -10.78 0.31 3.27
C SER A 67 -9.82 0.10 2.10
N ARG A 68 -9.01 -0.97 2.11
CA ARG A 68 -7.99 -1.21 1.09
C ARG A 68 -8.56 -2.00 -0.09
N GLY A 69 -8.28 -1.55 -1.31
CA GLY A 69 -8.71 -2.23 -2.53
C GLY A 69 -7.98 -3.56 -2.74
N ILE A 70 -8.74 -4.55 -3.21
CA ILE A 70 -8.31 -5.73 -3.95
C ILE A 70 -9.46 -5.97 -4.93
N ARG A 71 -9.18 -6.20 -6.20
CA ARG A 71 -10.24 -6.33 -7.23
C ARG A 71 -11.23 -7.44 -6.90
N ASP A 72 -10.76 -8.54 -6.31
CA ASP A 72 -11.60 -9.69 -5.97
C ASP A 72 -12.27 -9.59 -4.58
N LYS A 73 -11.95 -8.58 -3.75
CA LYS A 73 -12.50 -8.49 -2.38
C LYS A 73 -14.04 -8.39 -2.34
N PRO A 74 -14.72 -7.62 -3.22
CA PRO A 74 -16.19 -7.63 -3.24
C PRO A 74 -16.76 -9.04 -3.47
N ALA A 75 -16.17 -9.82 -4.39
CA ALA A 75 -16.58 -11.20 -4.65
C ALA A 75 -16.30 -12.14 -3.46
N VAL A 76 -15.19 -11.93 -2.74
CA VAL A 76 -14.92 -12.67 -1.48
C VAL A 76 -15.97 -12.36 -0.43
N LEU A 77 -16.34 -11.10 -0.24
CA LEU A 77 -17.35 -10.70 0.75
C LEU A 77 -18.74 -11.24 0.37
N GLU A 78 -19.14 -11.13 -0.89
CA GLU A 78 -20.39 -11.68 -1.42
C GLU A 78 -20.47 -13.21 -1.23
N ALA A 79 -19.42 -13.94 -1.62
CA ALA A 79 -19.36 -15.39 -1.45
C ALA A 79 -19.41 -15.80 0.02
N ALA A 80 -18.74 -15.06 0.91
CA ALA A 80 -18.76 -15.34 2.34
C ALA A 80 -20.17 -15.16 2.94
N VAL A 81 -20.86 -14.09 2.55
CA VAL A 81 -22.24 -13.83 2.96
C VAL A 81 -23.19 -14.91 2.44
N ALA A 82 -23.10 -15.27 1.15
CA ALA A 82 -23.98 -16.27 0.55
C ALA A 82 -23.83 -17.65 1.21
N ASP A 83 -22.60 -18.08 1.48
CA ASP A 83 -22.32 -19.36 2.14
C ASP A 83 -22.82 -19.39 3.60
N LEU A 84 -22.60 -18.31 4.36
CA LEU A 84 -23.12 -18.23 5.73
C LEU A 84 -24.65 -18.24 5.77
N GLN A 85 -25.32 -17.59 4.82
CA GLN A 85 -26.77 -17.68 4.66
C GLN A 85 -27.23 -19.10 4.30
N GLU A 86 -26.51 -19.81 3.42
CA GLU A 86 -26.81 -21.21 3.08
C GLU A 86 -26.65 -22.15 4.28
N ARG A 87 -25.66 -21.89 5.15
CA ARG A 87 -25.48 -22.59 6.43
C ARG A 87 -26.55 -22.24 7.47
N GLY A 88 -27.43 -21.27 7.18
CA GLY A 88 -28.56 -20.89 8.00
C GLY A 88 -28.24 -19.82 9.05
N TYR A 89 -27.17 -19.05 8.87
CA TYR A 89 -26.81 -17.91 9.71
C TYR A 89 -27.37 -16.59 9.14
N GLU A 90 -27.30 -15.52 9.94
CA GLU A 90 -27.71 -14.16 9.56
C GLU A 90 -26.47 -13.25 9.48
N PRO A 91 -25.72 -13.26 8.36
CA PRO A 91 -24.52 -12.44 8.25
C PRO A 91 -24.82 -10.97 7.98
N PHE A 92 -23.97 -10.10 8.49
CA PHE A 92 -23.92 -8.69 8.14
C PHE A 92 -22.46 -8.23 7.99
N LEU A 93 -22.23 -7.21 7.17
CA LEU A 93 -20.93 -6.55 7.10
C LEU A 93 -20.90 -5.39 8.09
N PHE A 94 -19.71 -5.10 8.63
CA PHE A 94 -19.46 -3.82 9.27
C PHE A 94 -18.11 -3.23 8.81
N PRO A 95 -18.00 -1.91 8.60
CA PRO A 95 -16.73 -1.28 8.28
C PRO A 95 -15.76 -1.41 9.46
N ALA A 96 -14.58 -1.95 9.20
CA ALA A 96 -13.51 -2.16 10.16
C ALA A 96 -12.22 -1.52 9.63
N MET A 97 -12.14 -0.19 9.75
CA MET A 97 -11.16 0.61 8.99
C MET A 97 -10.41 1.64 9.83
N GLY A 98 -10.50 1.54 11.17
CA GLY A 98 -9.87 2.49 12.09
C GLY A 98 -10.38 3.91 11.88
N SER A 99 -9.48 4.82 11.50
CA SER A 99 -9.76 6.23 11.25
C SER A 99 -10.16 6.59 9.81
N HIS A 100 -10.17 5.62 8.88
CA HIS A 100 -10.57 5.87 7.49
C HIS A 100 -12.03 6.31 7.39
N GLY A 101 -12.39 6.94 6.26
CA GLY A 101 -13.73 7.51 6.06
C GLY A 101 -14.03 8.66 7.02
N GLY A 102 -13.02 9.42 7.43
CA GLY A 102 -13.17 10.53 8.39
C GLY A 102 -13.54 10.10 9.81
N ALA A 103 -13.41 8.81 10.14
CA ALA A 103 -13.84 8.24 11.42
C ALA A 103 -15.32 8.51 11.75
N THR A 104 -16.18 8.54 10.73
CA THR A 104 -17.64 8.64 10.88
C THR A 104 -18.31 7.40 10.28
N ALA A 105 -19.49 7.06 10.79
CA ALA A 105 -20.26 5.93 10.27
C ALA A 105 -20.57 6.10 8.78
N GLU A 106 -20.99 7.30 8.36
CA GLU A 106 -21.35 7.61 6.98
C GLU A 106 -20.13 7.58 6.06
N GLY A 107 -19.02 8.21 6.45
CA GLY A 107 -17.82 8.25 5.61
C GLY A 107 -17.18 6.87 5.44
N GLN A 108 -17.35 5.98 6.43
CA GLN A 108 -16.93 4.58 6.31
C GLN A 108 -17.80 3.79 5.30
N VAL A 109 -19.11 4.01 5.28
CA VAL A 109 -20.00 3.43 4.26
C VAL A 109 -19.67 3.96 2.87
N GLU A 110 -19.44 5.26 2.72
CA GLU A 110 -19.02 5.88 1.45
C GLU A 110 -17.70 5.29 0.94
N THR A 111 -16.76 5.01 1.85
CA THR A 111 -15.48 4.36 1.52
C THR A 111 -15.69 2.92 1.04
N LEU A 112 -16.61 2.15 1.62
CA LEU A 112 -16.93 0.81 1.11
C LEU A 112 -17.61 0.88 -0.27
N ALA A 113 -18.52 1.82 -0.47
CA ALA A 113 -19.21 2.01 -1.73
C ALA A 113 -18.25 2.34 -2.89
N SER A 114 -17.21 3.14 -2.65
CA SER A 114 -16.18 3.42 -3.68
C SER A 114 -15.35 2.20 -4.07
N LEU A 115 -15.33 1.15 -3.23
CA LEU A 115 -14.70 -0.14 -3.49
C LEU A 115 -15.66 -1.17 -4.09
N GLY A 116 -16.89 -0.77 -4.44
CA GLY A 116 -17.92 -1.67 -4.96
C GLY A 116 -18.56 -2.57 -3.90
N VAL A 117 -18.49 -2.18 -2.61
CA VAL A 117 -19.10 -2.90 -1.49
C VAL A 117 -20.32 -2.11 -1.00
N THR A 118 -21.51 -2.55 -1.38
CA THR A 118 -22.80 -2.00 -0.95
C THR A 118 -23.74 -3.13 -0.49
N GLU A 119 -24.81 -2.79 0.24
CA GLU A 119 -25.80 -3.80 0.65
C GLU A 119 -26.40 -4.55 -0.54
N GLU A 120 -26.62 -3.84 -1.66
CA GLU A 120 -27.12 -4.42 -2.90
C GLU A 120 -26.10 -5.36 -3.55
N SER A 121 -24.81 -4.98 -3.59
CA SER A 121 -23.79 -5.79 -4.24
C SER A 121 -23.38 -7.02 -3.44
N ILE A 122 -23.49 -6.97 -2.11
CA ILE A 122 -23.09 -8.06 -1.22
C ILE A 122 -24.28 -8.95 -0.82
N GLY A 123 -25.50 -8.40 -0.79
CA GLY A 123 -26.70 -9.15 -0.41
C GLY A 123 -26.94 -9.27 1.10
N CYS A 124 -26.36 -8.39 1.91
CA CYS A 124 -26.63 -8.28 3.35
C CYS A 124 -26.60 -6.83 3.85
N GLU A 125 -27.01 -6.63 5.10
CA GLU A 125 -26.92 -5.33 5.80
C GLU A 125 -25.46 -4.89 5.97
N ILE A 126 -25.22 -3.58 5.89
CA ILE A 126 -23.96 -2.95 6.33
C ILE A 126 -24.24 -2.14 7.60
N ARG A 127 -23.81 -2.65 8.76
CA ARG A 127 -23.90 -1.95 10.05
C ARG A 127 -22.69 -1.05 10.24
N SER A 128 -22.89 0.24 10.37
CA SER A 128 -21.81 1.21 10.56
C SER A 128 -22.01 2.01 11.84
N SER A 129 -21.21 1.70 12.85
CA SER A 129 -21.04 2.50 14.06
C SER A 129 -19.56 2.77 14.33
N MET A 130 -19.30 3.82 15.11
CA MET A 130 -17.99 4.13 15.68
C MET A 130 -17.88 3.74 17.16
N ASP A 131 -18.96 3.19 17.72
CA ASP A 131 -19.02 2.80 19.13
C ASP A 131 -18.13 1.59 19.41
N VAL A 132 -17.46 1.65 20.56
CA VAL A 132 -16.55 0.61 21.04
C VAL A 132 -16.68 0.42 22.53
N GLU A 133 -16.42 -0.80 23.00
CA GLU A 133 -16.30 -1.15 24.41
C GLU A 133 -14.88 -1.62 24.75
N GLU A 134 -14.49 -1.43 26.00
CA GLU A 134 -13.22 -1.94 26.52
C GLU A 134 -13.37 -3.42 26.84
N VAL A 135 -12.54 -4.25 26.22
CA VAL A 135 -12.62 -5.71 26.33
C VAL A 135 -11.42 -6.33 27.04
N GLY A 136 -10.40 -5.52 27.34
CA GLY A 136 -9.21 -5.95 28.05
C GLY A 136 -8.20 -4.83 28.22
N GLU A 137 -7.06 -5.18 28.78
CA GLU A 137 -5.91 -4.28 28.97
C GLU A 137 -4.64 -4.99 28.47
N ASP A 138 -3.72 -4.23 27.88
CA ASP A 138 -2.38 -4.73 27.53
C ASP A 138 -1.45 -4.84 28.74
N GLU A 139 -0.21 -5.32 28.57
CA GLU A 139 0.72 -5.57 29.68
C GLU A 139 1.03 -4.31 30.54
N GLU A 140 0.84 -3.11 30.00
CA GLU A 140 1.04 -1.83 30.68
C GLU A 140 -0.27 -1.24 31.23
N GLY A 141 -1.37 -1.98 31.18
CA GLY A 141 -2.67 -1.54 31.66
C GLY A 141 -3.34 -0.54 30.71
N ARG A 142 -2.97 -0.49 29.42
CA ARG A 142 -3.65 0.36 28.45
C ARG A 142 -4.86 -0.37 27.88
N PRO A 143 -5.99 0.30 27.71
CA PRO A 143 -7.22 -0.36 27.28
C PRO A 143 -7.14 -0.87 25.84
N VAL A 144 -7.78 -2.02 25.62
CA VAL A 144 -8.04 -2.63 24.31
C VAL A 144 -9.53 -2.56 24.03
N TYR A 145 -9.88 -2.05 22.84
CA TYR A 145 -11.26 -1.77 22.46
C TYR A 145 -11.72 -2.66 21.31
N ALA A 146 -13.01 -3.03 21.32
CA ALA A 146 -13.67 -3.70 20.20
C ALA A 146 -15.00 -3.02 19.88
N ALA A 147 -15.38 -3.04 18.60
CA ALA A 147 -16.62 -2.48 18.10
C ALA A 147 -17.84 -3.13 18.75
N THR A 148 -18.85 -2.33 19.11
CA THR A 148 -20.12 -2.87 19.64
C THR A 148 -20.77 -3.81 18.63
N ASP A 149 -20.73 -3.47 17.33
CA ASP A 149 -21.24 -4.32 16.24
C ASP A 149 -20.64 -5.74 16.29
N ALA A 150 -19.36 -5.85 16.64
CA ALA A 150 -18.66 -7.13 16.73
C ALA A 150 -19.00 -7.89 18.02
N LEU A 151 -19.24 -7.18 19.12
CA LEU A 151 -19.56 -7.76 20.43
C LEU A 151 -21.02 -8.23 20.54
N GLU A 152 -21.92 -7.61 19.77
CA GLU A 152 -23.33 -7.97 19.71
C GLU A 152 -23.60 -9.20 18.82
N ALA A 153 -22.65 -9.55 17.93
CA ALA A 153 -22.75 -10.73 17.08
C ALA A 153 -22.42 -12.03 17.84
N ASP A 154 -22.94 -13.15 17.36
CA ASP A 154 -22.62 -14.48 17.91
C ASP A 154 -21.23 -14.95 17.49
N ALA A 155 -20.76 -14.52 16.31
CA ALA A 155 -19.39 -14.71 15.87
C ALA A 155 -18.93 -13.61 14.90
N VAL A 156 -17.61 -13.41 14.82
CA VAL A 156 -16.95 -12.48 13.90
C VAL A 156 -15.99 -13.23 12.98
N VAL A 157 -16.08 -12.96 11.68
CA VAL A 157 -15.14 -13.39 10.65
C VAL A 157 -14.33 -12.19 10.17
N LEU A 158 -13.02 -12.23 10.40
CA LEU A 158 -12.11 -11.21 9.91
C LEU A 158 -11.81 -11.44 8.42
N VAL A 159 -12.08 -10.50 7.55
CA VAL A 159 -11.67 -10.53 6.14
C VAL A 159 -10.68 -9.40 5.89
N ASN A 160 -9.45 -9.75 5.50
CA ASN A 160 -8.45 -8.75 5.15
C ASN A 160 -7.37 -9.30 4.21
N ARG A 161 -6.65 -8.38 3.56
CA ARG A 161 -5.43 -8.72 2.83
C ARG A 161 -4.23 -8.82 3.76
N ILE A 162 -3.40 -9.83 3.53
CA ILE A 162 -2.06 -9.91 4.10
C ILE A 162 -1.11 -9.19 3.14
N LYS A 163 -0.39 -8.17 3.62
CA LYS A 163 0.54 -7.38 2.79
C LYS A 163 1.66 -6.77 3.63
N ALA A 164 2.83 -6.61 3.01
CA ALA A 164 3.90 -5.79 3.55
C ALA A 164 3.40 -4.36 3.88
N HIS A 165 3.78 -3.85 5.05
CA HIS A 165 3.48 -2.50 5.47
C HIS A 165 4.50 -1.52 4.89
N THR A 166 4.09 -0.26 4.74
CA THR A 166 4.95 0.79 4.19
C THR A 166 5.66 1.62 5.26
N ASP A 167 5.49 1.30 6.55
CA ASP A 167 5.90 2.17 7.68
C ASP A 167 6.71 1.40 8.75
N PHE A 168 6.64 0.07 8.76
CA PHE A 168 7.39 -0.78 9.69
C PHE A 168 7.55 -2.18 9.11
N THR A 169 8.44 -2.97 9.69
CA THR A 169 8.64 -4.37 9.34
C THR A 169 8.49 -5.25 10.57
N GLY A 170 7.83 -6.39 10.42
CA GLY A 170 7.61 -7.33 11.52
C GLY A 170 7.19 -8.72 11.02
N PRO A 171 7.08 -9.70 11.94
CA PRO A 171 6.51 -11.01 11.60
C PRO A 171 5.02 -10.90 11.24
N ILE A 172 4.35 -9.85 11.73
CA ILE A 172 2.97 -9.50 11.44
C ILE A 172 2.93 -8.02 11.05
N GLU A 173 2.30 -7.72 9.92
CA GLU A 173 2.28 -6.38 9.33
C GLU A 173 0.83 -5.94 9.01
N SER A 174 0.42 -5.90 7.73
CA SER A 174 -1.00 -5.83 7.40
C SER A 174 -1.59 -7.23 7.31
N GLY A 175 -2.74 -7.46 7.93
CA GLY A 175 -3.39 -8.77 7.92
C GLY A 175 -4.58 -8.87 8.87
N LEU A 176 -4.90 -10.09 9.31
CA LEU A 176 -6.03 -10.35 10.21
C LEU A 176 -5.76 -9.79 11.61
N CYS A 177 -4.54 -9.91 12.14
CA CYS A 177 -4.18 -9.31 13.42
C CYS A 177 -4.37 -7.78 13.42
N LYS A 178 -3.93 -7.09 12.35
CA LYS A 178 -4.16 -5.64 12.22
C LYS A 178 -5.65 -5.32 12.03
N MET A 179 -6.40 -6.15 11.33
CA MET A 179 -7.86 -6.00 11.20
C MET A 179 -8.55 -6.12 12.57
N ALA A 180 -8.13 -7.05 13.41
CA ALA A 180 -8.60 -7.13 14.80
C ALA A 180 -8.25 -5.85 15.57
N VAL A 181 -6.98 -5.45 15.62
CA VAL A 181 -6.53 -4.34 16.49
C VAL A 181 -7.02 -2.97 16.02
N ILE A 182 -6.87 -2.65 14.74
CA ILE A 182 -7.18 -1.34 14.17
C ILE A 182 -8.61 -1.30 13.61
N GLY A 183 -9.04 -2.37 12.96
CA GLY A 183 -10.36 -2.45 12.32
C GLY A 183 -11.48 -2.52 13.36
N LEU A 184 -11.49 -3.55 14.21
CA LEU A 184 -12.49 -3.68 15.28
C LEU A 184 -12.31 -2.61 16.35
N GLY A 185 -11.08 -2.14 16.58
CA GLY A 185 -10.83 -1.02 17.50
C GLY A 185 -11.48 0.30 17.05
N LYS A 186 -11.95 0.42 15.81
CA LYS A 186 -12.45 1.68 15.21
C LYS A 186 -11.44 2.81 15.45
N GLN A 187 -11.87 4.08 15.47
CA GLN A 187 -10.94 5.20 15.66
C GLN A 187 -10.27 5.17 17.06
N ARG A 188 -11.03 4.89 18.11
CA ARG A 188 -10.53 4.97 19.50
C ARG A 188 -9.50 3.88 19.81
N GLY A 189 -9.77 2.63 19.43
CA GLY A 189 -8.84 1.53 19.56
C GLY A 189 -7.59 1.72 18.69
N ALA A 190 -7.76 2.22 17.46
CA ALA A 190 -6.63 2.57 16.60
C ALA A 190 -5.72 3.64 17.23
N GLU A 191 -6.30 4.68 17.82
CA GLU A 191 -5.54 5.74 18.52
C GLU A 191 -4.71 5.17 19.67
N VAL A 192 -5.32 4.35 20.54
CA VAL A 192 -4.60 3.76 21.68
C VAL A 192 -3.55 2.75 21.22
N ALA A 193 -3.82 1.95 20.18
CA ALA A 193 -2.87 1.01 19.62
C ALA A 193 -1.65 1.72 18.98
N HIS A 194 -1.87 2.78 18.19
CA HIS A 194 -0.77 3.57 17.65
C HIS A 194 0.02 4.26 18.77
N ASN A 195 -0.64 4.80 19.81
CA ASN A 195 0.05 5.36 20.96
C ASN A 195 0.94 4.32 21.66
N ALA A 196 0.45 3.09 21.79
CA ALA A 196 1.23 2.00 22.34
C ALA A 196 2.43 1.63 21.46
N ALA A 197 2.24 1.62 20.14
CA ALA A 197 3.27 1.31 19.15
C ALA A 197 4.40 2.35 19.13
N ILE A 198 4.13 3.61 19.49
CA ILE A 198 5.20 4.62 19.66
C ILE A 198 6.20 4.20 20.74
N ALA A 199 5.74 3.51 21.80
CA ALA A 199 6.61 3.06 22.89
C ALA A 199 7.26 1.70 22.65
N LYS A 200 6.54 0.77 21.99
CA LYS A 200 6.92 -0.65 21.87
C LYS A 200 7.25 -1.11 20.44
N GLY A 201 6.94 -0.33 19.41
CA GLY A 201 6.91 -0.78 18.01
C GLY A 201 5.60 -1.45 17.63
N HIS A 202 5.19 -1.30 16.36
CA HIS A 202 3.96 -1.93 15.83
C HIS A 202 4.07 -3.45 15.81
N GLU A 203 5.27 -3.96 15.50
CA GLU A 203 5.63 -5.37 15.41
C GLU A 203 5.42 -6.14 16.73
N ASN A 204 5.39 -5.44 17.87
CA ASN A 204 5.12 -6.03 19.17
C ASN A 204 3.67 -5.80 19.63
N VAL A 205 3.12 -4.60 19.36
CA VAL A 205 1.78 -4.21 19.82
C VAL A 205 0.66 -4.93 19.10
N PHE A 206 0.80 -5.17 17.79
CA PHE A 206 -0.29 -5.80 17.02
C PHE A 206 -0.51 -7.27 17.41
N PRO A 207 0.53 -8.14 17.53
CA PRO A 207 0.33 -9.50 18.01
C PRO A 207 -0.24 -9.54 19.44
N GLU A 208 0.35 -8.77 20.37
CA GLU A 208 -0.08 -8.70 21.79
C GLU A 208 -1.58 -8.36 21.90
N ARG A 209 -2.01 -7.30 21.23
CA ARG A 209 -3.41 -6.85 21.30
C ARG A 209 -4.36 -7.72 20.50
N ALA A 210 -3.91 -8.36 19.43
CA ALA A 210 -4.73 -9.31 18.68
C ALA A 210 -5.07 -10.52 19.56
N GLU A 211 -4.12 -11.06 20.32
CA GLU A 211 -4.37 -12.16 21.27
C GLU A 211 -5.42 -11.80 22.31
N ILE A 212 -5.33 -10.59 22.90
CA ILE A 212 -6.34 -10.09 23.84
C ILE A 212 -7.73 -10.04 23.19
N LEU A 213 -7.82 -9.58 21.94
CA LEU A 213 -9.10 -9.54 21.21
C LEU A 213 -9.62 -10.96 20.91
N PHE A 214 -8.77 -11.88 20.49
CA PHE A 214 -9.15 -13.27 20.23
C PHE A 214 -9.70 -13.97 21.47
N GLU A 215 -9.19 -13.64 22.66
CA GLU A 215 -9.66 -14.22 23.93
C GLU A 215 -10.95 -13.58 24.46
N ASN A 216 -11.18 -12.29 24.17
CA ASN A 216 -12.23 -11.50 24.82
C ASN A 216 -13.37 -11.04 23.89
N THR A 217 -13.36 -11.48 22.63
CA THR A 217 -14.38 -11.13 21.63
C THR A 217 -14.82 -12.37 20.85
N PRO A 218 -15.97 -12.35 20.15
CA PRO A 218 -16.49 -13.54 19.48
C PRO A 218 -15.82 -13.81 18.12
N ILE A 219 -14.53 -13.48 17.96
CA ILE A 219 -13.78 -13.77 16.71
C ILE A 219 -13.61 -15.28 16.56
N ALA A 220 -14.23 -15.85 15.53
CA ALA A 220 -14.13 -17.28 15.22
C ALA A 220 -12.92 -17.60 14.33
N GLY A 221 -12.49 -16.63 13.51
CA GLY A 221 -11.36 -16.79 12.61
C GLY A 221 -11.34 -15.69 11.55
N GLY A 222 -10.64 -15.94 10.45
CA GLY A 222 -10.62 -15.00 9.34
C GLY A 222 -10.32 -15.62 7.98
N VAL A 223 -10.71 -14.89 6.94
CA VAL A 223 -10.36 -15.13 5.54
C VAL A 223 -9.22 -14.18 5.18
N ALA A 224 -8.02 -14.74 5.09
CA ALA A 224 -6.82 -14.05 4.66
C ALA A 224 -6.71 -14.06 3.13
N ILE A 225 -6.50 -12.89 2.52
CA ILE A 225 -6.31 -12.72 1.08
C ILE A 225 -4.86 -12.31 0.82
N VAL A 226 -4.14 -13.06 -0.01
CA VAL A 226 -2.85 -12.60 -0.57
C VAL A 226 -3.10 -12.14 -2.00
N GLU A 227 -2.78 -10.88 -2.29
CA GLU A 227 -2.92 -10.31 -3.64
C GLU A 227 -1.65 -10.50 -4.49
N ASN A 228 -1.81 -10.58 -5.80
CA ASN A 228 -0.72 -10.43 -6.75
C ASN A 228 -0.57 -8.96 -7.21
N ALA A 229 0.40 -8.70 -8.08
CA ALA A 229 0.66 -7.38 -8.63
C ALA A 229 -0.48 -6.74 -9.44
N ASP A 230 -1.48 -7.52 -9.89
CA ASP A 230 -2.64 -7.02 -10.63
C ASP A 230 -3.84 -6.71 -9.73
N ASP A 231 -3.59 -6.59 -8.41
CA ASP A 231 -4.58 -6.48 -7.35
C ASP A 231 -5.61 -7.62 -7.36
N ARG A 232 -5.24 -8.80 -7.87
CA ARG A 232 -6.07 -10.01 -7.88
C ARG A 232 -5.70 -10.94 -6.74
N ALA A 233 -6.65 -11.69 -6.23
CA ALA A 233 -6.39 -12.71 -5.23
C ALA A 233 -5.49 -13.82 -5.81
N ALA A 234 -4.28 -13.95 -5.30
CA ALA A 234 -3.34 -15.03 -5.59
C ALA A 234 -3.54 -16.25 -4.68
N HIS A 235 -4.08 -15.99 -3.48
CA HIS A 235 -4.38 -17.01 -2.48
C HIS A 235 -5.48 -16.49 -1.56
N ILE A 236 -6.40 -17.37 -1.17
CA ILE A 236 -7.44 -17.11 -0.18
C ILE A 236 -7.39 -18.27 0.81
N GLU A 237 -7.29 -17.96 2.11
CA GLU A 237 -7.16 -18.97 3.15
C GLU A 237 -8.02 -18.65 4.35
N GLY A 238 -8.76 -19.65 4.82
CA GLY A 238 -9.46 -19.58 6.10
C GLY A 238 -8.51 -19.98 7.22
N VAL A 239 -8.40 -19.14 8.23
CA VAL A 239 -7.54 -19.35 9.39
C VAL A 239 -8.42 -19.29 10.64
N PRO A 240 -8.55 -20.41 11.39
CA PRO A 240 -9.28 -20.39 12.65
C PRO A 240 -8.53 -19.53 13.67
N VAL A 241 -9.26 -18.91 14.60
CA VAL A 241 -8.73 -17.84 15.47
C VAL A 241 -7.45 -18.24 16.22
N GLU A 242 -7.37 -19.48 16.70
CA GLU A 242 -6.22 -20.02 17.45
C GLU A 242 -4.96 -20.22 16.61
N ARG A 243 -5.05 -20.07 15.28
CA ARG A 243 -3.94 -20.21 14.34
C ARG A 243 -3.52 -18.89 13.70
N ILE A 244 -4.25 -17.79 13.91
CA ILE A 244 -4.00 -16.53 13.20
C ILE A 244 -2.58 -16.00 13.44
N THR A 245 -2.15 -15.88 14.70
CA THR A 245 -0.82 -15.33 15.05
C THR A 245 0.33 -16.21 14.55
N ASP A 246 0.13 -17.52 14.46
CA ASP A 246 1.12 -18.47 13.93
C ASP A 246 1.17 -18.48 12.39
N ARG A 247 0.01 -18.36 11.73
CA ARG A 247 -0.13 -18.59 10.28
C ARG A 247 0.04 -17.31 9.46
N GLU A 248 -0.33 -16.17 10.00
CA GLU A 248 -0.21 -14.87 9.32
C GLU A 248 1.23 -14.55 8.88
N PRO A 249 2.30 -14.85 9.65
CA PRO A 249 3.68 -14.66 9.20
C PRO A 249 4.03 -15.43 7.92
N GLU A 250 3.62 -16.68 7.79
CA GLU A 250 3.88 -17.51 6.60
C GLU A 250 3.12 -16.97 5.37
N LEU A 251 1.91 -16.44 5.58
CA LEU A 251 1.14 -15.78 4.51
C LEU A 251 1.76 -14.43 4.12
N LEU A 252 2.35 -13.71 5.07
CA LEU A 252 3.05 -12.45 4.82
C LEU A 252 4.34 -12.68 4.00
N GLU A 253 5.10 -13.72 4.30
CA GLU A 253 6.26 -14.12 3.48
C GLU A 253 5.85 -14.37 2.04
N ARG A 254 4.79 -15.15 1.81
CA ARG A 254 4.23 -15.38 0.47
C ARG A 254 3.74 -14.09 -0.18
N SER A 255 3.14 -13.17 0.58
CA SER A 255 2.73 -11.86 0.05
C SER A 255 3.94 -11.04 -0.42
N LYS A 256 5.05 -11.06 0.32
CA LYS A 256 6.29 -10.35 -0.05
C LYS A 256 6.90 -10.90 -1.34
N GLU A 257 6.82 -12.22 -1.59
CA GLU A 257 7.24 -12.83 -2.86
C GLU A 257 6.41 -12.37 -4.07
N LEU A 258 5.17 -11.93 -3.84
CA LEU A 258 4.24 -11.48 -4.87
C LEU A 258 4.15 -9.95 -4.99
N LEU A 259 4.87 -9.23 -4.13
CA LEU A 259 4.90 -7.78 -4.14
C LEU A 259 5.39 -7.29 -5.50
N PRO A 260 4.67 -6.38 -6.18
CA PRO A 260 5.16 -5.79 -7.41
C PRO A 260 6.44 -5.00 -7.15
N THR A 261 7.54 -5.35 -7.81
CA THR A 261 8.81 -4.60 -7.79
C THR A 261 9.30 -4.37 -9.21
N LEU A 262 10.24 -3.43 -9.39
CA LEU A 262 10.93 -3.29 -10.67
C LEU A 262 11.80 -4.54 -10.91
N PRO A 263 11.93 -5.01 -12.17
CA PRO A 263 12.74 -6.19 -12.49
C PRO A 263 14.26 -5.94 -12.43
N VAL A 264 14.67 -4.83 -11.81
CA VAL A 264 16.05 -4.35 -11.65
C VAL A 264 16.19 -3.80 -10.23
N ASP A 265 17.28 -4.17 -9.56
CA ASP A 265 17.50 -3.84 -8.15
C ASP A 265 18.33 -2.57 -7.97
N ASP A 266 19.19 -2.21 -8.93
CA ASP A 266 20.12 -1.08 -8.83
C ASP A 266 19.85 -0.02 -9.91
N LEU A 267 19.60 1.22 -9.48
CA LEU A 267 19.39 2.38 -10.34
C LEU A 267 20.15 3.61 -9.86
N ASP A 268 20.65 4.38 -10.82
CA ASP A 268 21.16 5.73 -10.55
C ASP A 268 20.00 6.71 -10.30
N LEU A 269 18.94 6.61 -11.11
CA LEU A 269 17.77 7.49 -11.02
C LEU A 269 16.47 6.75 -11.30
N LEU A 270 15.56 6.77 -10.32
CA LEU A 270 14.15 6.45 -10.53
C LEU A 270 13.33 7.73 -10.68
N ILE A 271 12.60 7.87 -11.78
CA ILE A 271 11.67 8.96 -12.04
C ILE A 271 10.24 8.44 -11.83
N VAL A 272 9.49 9.10 -10.96
CA VAL A 272 8.10 8.76 -10.61
C VAL A 272 7.20 9.89 -11.09
N ASP A 273 6.33 9.60 -12.07
CA ASP A 273 5.45 10.61 -12.66
C ASP A 273 4.46 11.15 -11.63
N ALA A 274 3.84 10.29 -10.82
CA ALA A 274 2.89 10.70 -9.79
C ALA A 274 3.06 9.91 -8.49
N GLN A 275 3.06 10.62 -7.36
CA GLN A 275 2.87 10.04 -6.03
C GLN A 275 1.48 10.34 -5.50
N GLY A 276 0.98 9.52 -4.57
CA GLY A 276 -0.25 9.84 -3.88
C GLY A 276 -0.72 8.84 -2.84
N LYS A 277 -1.63 9.27 -1.95
CA LYS A 277 -2.19 8.43 -0.88
C LYS A 277 -3.08 7.30 -1.40
N ASP A 278 -3.64 7.50 -2.58
CA ASP A 278 -4.37 6.52 -3.37
C ASP A 278 -3.44 5.51 -4.06
N VAL A 279 -2.21 5.89 -4.40
CA VAL A 279 -1.15 4.98 -4.89
C VAL A 279 -0.60 4.12 -3.74
N SER A 280 -0.19 4.76 -2.65
CA SER A 280 0.31 4.11 -1.45
C SER A 280 0.02 4.97 -0.22
N GLY A 281 -0.18 4.38 0.95
CA GLY A 281 -0.44 5.14 2.19
C GLY A 281 0.62 6.22 2.49
N SER A 282 1.87 5.95 2.12
CA SER A 282 3.04 6.82 2.22
C SER A 282 3.28 7.68 0.98
N GLY A 283 2.33 7.79 0.04
CA GLY A 283 2.49 8.51 -1.24
C GLY A 283 3.16 7.67 -2.32
N MET A 284 4.28 7.04 -1.99
CA MET A 284 4.97 6.03 -2.82
C MET A 284 5.22 4.80 -1.97
N ASP A 285 5.13 3.61 -2.56
CA ASP A 285 5.38 2.35 -1.86
C ASP A 285 6.86 2.23 -1.50
N THR A 286 7.13 2.22 -0.19
CA THR A 286 8.49 2.22 0.35
C THR A 286 9.23 0.91 0.11
N ASN A 287 8.50 -0.19 -0.10
CA ASN A 287 9.07 -1.49 -0.49
C ASN A 287 9.52 -1.47 -1.95
N VAL A 288 8.79 -0.77 -2.82
CA VAL A 288 9.20 -0.58 -4.23
C VAL A 288 10.42 0.31 -4.33
N LEU A 289 10.46 1.40 -3.53
CA LEU A 289 11.58 2.34 -3.54
C LEU A 289 12.85 1.82 -2.85
N GLY A 290 12.76 0.74 -2.06
CA GLY A 290 13.84 0.34 -1.15
C GLY A 290 14.15 1.40 -0.09
N ARG A 291 13.16 2.23 0.27
CA ARG A 291 13.34 3.42 1.11
C ARG A 291 12.12 3.70 1.99
N LEU A 292 12.29 3.50 3.29
CA LEU A 292 11.31 3.66 4.35
C LEU A 292 11.42 5.01 5.07
N LEU A 293 12.61 5.45 5.48
CA LEU A 293 12.84 6.70 6.25
C LEU A 293 12.02 6.82 7.56
N VAL A 294 11.79 5.72 8.27
CA VAL A 294 11.09 5.71 9.58
C VAL A 294 12.08 5.51 10.72
N HIS A 295 11.97 6.33 11.77
CA HIS A 295 12.89 6.26 12.91
C HIS A 295 12.82 4.91 13.62
N GLY A 296 13.96 4.23 13.75
CA GLY A 296 14.07 2.95 14.46
C GLY A 296 13.70 1.73 13.61
N GLN A 297 13.33 1.92 12.34
CA GLN A 297 13.05 0.84 11.41
C GLN A 297 14.20 0.70 10.39
N PRO A 298 14.58 -0.52 9.99
CA PRO A 298 15.55 -0.73 8.93
C PRO A 298 14.96 -0.31 7.57
N GLU A 299 15.82 0.07 6.64
CA GLU A 299 15.44 0.22 5.24
C GLU A 299 15.16 -1.17 4.62
N PRO A 300 14.24 -1.30 3.65
CA PRO A 300 14.02 -2.55 2.94
C PRO A 300 15.30 -3.04 2.25
N GLU A 301 15.48 -4.36 2.18
CA GLU A 301 16.60 -4.97 1.47
C GLU A 301 16.23 -5.24 0.01
N GLY A 302 17.20 -5.16 -0.92
CA GLY A 302 17.02 -5.52 -2.33
C GLY A 302 17.19 -4.32 -3.25
N GLN A 303 16.19 -3.44 -3.32
CA GLN A 303 16.19 -2.28 -4.22
C GLN A 303 17.09 -1.16 -3.68
N GLU A 304 18.09 -0.78 -4.45
CA GLU A 304 19.03 0.30 -4.16
C GLU A 304 18.94 1.37 -5.25
N PHE A 305 18.07 2.37 -5.03
CA PHE A 305 17.94 3.51 -5.94
C PHE A 305 18.69 4.71 -5.38
N THR A 306 19.76 5.11 -6.07
CA THR A 306 20.64 6.18 -5.62
C THR A 306 19.88 7.50 -5.52
N ARG A 307 19.07 7.84 -6.53
CA ARG A 307 18.21 9.02 -6.53
C ARG A 307 16.80 8.70 -6.95
N VAL A 308 15.84 9.37 -6.32
CA VAL A 308 14.42 9.36 -6.71
C VAL A 308 13.98 10.77 -7.08
N HIS A 309 13.35 10.92 -8.24
CA HIS A 309 12.74 12.17 -8.70
C HIS A 309 11.23 11.99 -8.82
N VAL A 310 10.46 12.89 -8.18
CA VAL A 310 8.98 12.89 -8.27
C VAL A 310 8.47 14.10 -9.03
N ARG A 311 7.51 13.89 -9.94
CA ARG A 311 7.05 14.93 -10.88
C ARG A 311 5.71 15.56 -10.49
N SER A 312 4.81 14.80 -9.87
CA SER A 312 3.48 15.29 -9.51
C SER A 312 2.88 14.60 -8.28
N ILE A 313 1.75 15.12 -7.82
CA ILE A 313 0.89 14.53 -6.79
C ILE A 313 -0.47 14.20 -7.44
N THR A 314 -1.00 13.01 -7.19
CA THR A 314 -2.33 12.61 -7.70
C THR A 314 -3.44 13.51 -7.16
N GLU A 315 -4.48 13.72 -7.95
CA GLU A 315 -5.69 14.43 -7.51
C GLU A 315 -6.36 13.73 -6.31
N GLY A 316 -6.34 12.39 -6.28
CA GLY A 316 -6.90 11.55 -5.22
C GLY A 316 -6.23 11.73 -3.85
N SER A 317 -5.06 12.38 -3.80
CA SER A 317 -4.38 12.73 -2.55
C SER A 317 -4.90 14.01 -1.90
N HIS A 318 -5.70 14.80 -2.63
CA HIS A 318 -6.20 16.10 -2.16
C HIS A 318 -5.10 17.03 -1.62
N GLY A 319 -3.91 16.99 -2.23
CA GLY A 319 -2.74 17.79 -1.84
C GLY A 319 -1.90 17.19 -0.69
N ASN A 320 -2.32 16.10 -0.06
CA ASN A 320 -1.49 15.42 0.94
C ASN A 320 -0.34 14.65 0.25
N GLY A 321 0.84 15.26 0.20
CA GLY A 321 2.03 14.67 -0.42
C GLY A 321 3.03 14.14 0.59
N ILE A 322 2.57 13.39 1.60
CA ILE A 322 3.44 12.80 2.64
C ILE A 322 4.64 12.02 2.07
N GLY A 323 4.54 11.47 0.86
CA GLY A 323 5.64 10.75 0.20
C GLY A 323 6.70 11.64 -0.43
N VAL A 324 6.54 12.97 -0.43
CA VAL A 324 7.45 13.87 -1.16
C VAL A 324 8.89 13.78 -0.63
N GLY A 325 9.08 13.61 0.67
CA GLY A 325 10.40 13.49 1.30
C GLY A 325 11.05 12.12 1.14
N LEU A 326 10.38 11.16 0.48
CA LEU A 326 11.04 9.95 -0.01
C LEU A 326 11.86 10.24 -1.28
N ALA A 327 11.61 11.35 -1.97
CA ALA A 327 12.36 11.76 -3.15
C ALA A 327 13.60 12.61 -2.81
N ASP A 328 14.60 12.57 -3.68
CA ASP A 328 15.78 13.43 -3.64
C ASP A 328 15.55 14.73 -4.43
N PHE A 329 14.78 14.63 -5.52
CA PHE A 329 14.39 15.76 -6.38
C PHE A 329 12.87 15.80 -6.55
N ALA A 330 12.30 17.01 -6.58
CA ALA A 330 10.87 17.18 -6.86
C ALA A 330 10.66 18.27 -7.90
N HIS A 331 9.77 18.03 -8.85
CA HIS A 331 9.34 19.06 -9.79
C HIS A 331 8.63 20.19 -9.03
N CYS A 332 8.80 21.45 -9.48
CA CYS A 332 8.21 22.61 -8.81
C CYS A 332 6.68 22.51 -8.69
N GLU A 333 6.01 21.99 -9.71
CA GLU A 333 4.56 21.81 -9.70
C GLU A 333 4.09 20.79 -8.65
N ALA A 334 4.88 19.72 -8.39
CA ALA A 334 4.57 18.78 -7.30
C ALA A 334 4.63 19.48 -5.94
N ILE A 335 5.58 20.40 -5.75
CA ILE A 335 5.73 21.17 -4.51
C ILE A 335 4.60 22.19 -4.35
N ASP A 336 4.21 22.85 -5.44
CA ASP A 336 3.09 23.81 -5.43
C ASP A 336 1.72 23.14 -5.20
N ALA A 337 1.59 21.87 -5.59
CA ALA A 337 0.38 21.06 -5.37
C ALA A 337 0.21 20.57 -3.91
N LEU A 338 1.24 20.68 -3.06
CA LEU A 338 1.16 20.26 -1.67
C LEU A 338 0.16 21.13 -0.89
N ASP A 339 -0.72 20.49 -0.11
CA ASP A 339 -1.37 21.10 1.05
C ASP A 339 -0.46 20.89 2.27
N PRO A 340 0.20 21.95 2.79
CA PRO A 340 1.11 21.80 3.92
C PRO A 340 0.39 21.42 5.21
N VAL A 341 -0.87 21.81 5.40
CA VAL A 341 -1.63 21.48 6.62
C VAL A 341 -1.85 19.98 6.67
N ASP A 342 -2.40 19.40 5.60
CA ASP A 342 -2.71 17.98 5.56
C ASP A 342 -1.42 17.13 5.54
N THR A 343 -0.42 17.55 4.77
CA THR A 343 0.87 16.85 4.70
C THR A 343 1.57 16.84 6.07
N TYR A 344 1.67 17.99 6.76
CA TYR A 344 2.38 18.05 8.04
C TYR A 344 1.60 17.41 9.18
N LEU A 345 0.28 17.59 9.24
CA LEU A 345 -0.53 16.88 10.23
C LEU A 345 -0.36 15.38 10.07
N ASN A 346 -0.42 14.85 8.84
CA ASN A 346 -0.20 13.43 8.60
C ASN A 346 1.21 12.99 9.03
N ALA A 347 2.26 13.74 8.67
CA ALA A 347 3.63 13.40 9.03
C ALA A 347 3.84 13.35 10.53
N ILE A 348 3.30 14.33 11.27
CA ILE A 348 3.43 14.41 12.72
C ILE A 348 2.59 13.34 13.42
N THR A 349 1.37 13.08 12.94
CA THR A 349 0.51 12.03 13.49
C THR A 349 1.11 10.64 13.27
N GLY A 350 1.76 10.39 12.13
CA GLY A 350 2.47 9.14 11.85
C GLY A 350 3.82 9.00 12.55
N GLY A 351 4.37 10.09 13.11
CA GLY A 351 5.74 10.09 13.67
C GLY A 351 6.84 10.09 12.60
N GLU A 352 6.53 10.55 11.39
CA GLU A 352 7.36 10.46 10.17
C GLU A 352 7.73 11.84 9.59
N PRO A 353 8.23 12.80 10.39
CA PRO A 353 8.54 14.14 9.88
C PRO A 353 9.62 14.15 8.79
N ALA A 354 10.39 13.07 8.66
CA ALA A 354 11.37 12.91 7.57
C ALA A 354 10.70 12.84 6.19
N ARG A 355 9.53 12.20 6.09
CA ARG A 355 8.81 12.03 4.81
C ARG A 355 8.12 13.31 4.33
N ALA A 356 7.91 14.30 5.21
CA ALA A 356 7.43 15.63 4.80
C ALA A 356 8.56 16.64 4.49
N ARG A 357 9.83 16.23 4.46
CA ARG A 357 10.94 17.11 4.05
C ARG A 357 10.79 17.44 2.58
N LEU A 358 10.97 18.73 2.24
CA LEU A 358 10.98 19.13 0.83
C LEU A 358 12.30 18.72 0.18
N PRO A 359 12.27 17.96 -0.93
CA PRO A 359 13.45 17.62 -1.72
C PRO A 359 14.08 18.84 -2.39
N VAL A 360 15.18 18.64 -3.12
CA VAL A 360 15.69 19.68 -4.02
C VAL A 360 14.64 19.93 -5.11
N THR A 361 14.00 21.09 -5.05
CA THR A 361 12.99 21.49 -6.04
C THR A 361 13.65 21.94 -7.32
N VAL A 362 13.28 21.32 -8.43
CA VAL A 362 13.77 21.65 -9.78
C VAL A 362 12.67 22.36 -10.59
N PRO A 363 13.04 23.31 -11.47
CA PRO A 363 12.06 24.03 -12.28
C PRO A 363 11.52 23.21 -13.46
N VAL A 364 12.29 22.22 -13.94
CA VAL A 364 11.92 21.29 -15.02
C VAL A 364 12.61 19.94 -14.85
N ASP A 365 12.09 18.88 -15.48
CA ASP A 365 12.61 17.51 -15.36
C ASP A 365 14.06 17.34 -15.87
N ALA A 366 14.43 18.04 -16.96
CA ALA A 366 15.80 18.01 -17.48
C ALA A 366 16.84 18.44 -16.43
N THR A 367 16.49 19.39 -15.56
CA THR A 367 17.36 19.80 -14.46
C THR A 367 17.57 18.66 -13.46
N ALA A 368 16.54 17.86 -13.15
CA ALA A 368 16.68 16.71 -12.24
C ALA A 368 17.66 15.66 -12.78
N LEU A 369 17.63 15.38 -14.09
CA LEU A 369 18.58 14.45 -14.74
C LEU A 369 20.03 14.92 -14.60
N LEU A 370 20.30 16.20 -14.86
CA LEU A 370 21.64 16.78 -14.74
C LEU A 370 22.14 16.78 -13.29
N LEU A 371 21.27 17.09 -12.32
CA LEU A 371 21.60 17.02 -10.90
C LEU A 371 21.81 15.57 -10.42
N ALA A 372 21.00 14.62 -10.91
CA ALA A 372 21.15 13.21 -10.60
C ALA A 372 22.52 12.70 -11.03
N TYR A 373 22.93 12.92 -12.28
CA TYR A 373 24.27 12.57 -12.76
C TYR A 373 25.40 13.10 -11.86
N SER A 374 25.31 14.37 -11.42
CA SER A 374 26.29 14.98 -10.52
C SER A 374 26.34 14.37 -9.12
N THR A 375 25.36 13.53 -8.75
CA THR A 375 25.20 13.01 -7.39
C THR A 375 25.12 11.49 -7.29
N THR A 376 25.16 10.76 -8.40
CA THR A 376 25.11 9.28 -8.43
C THR A 376 26.49 8.64 -8.42
N GLY A 377 27.51 9.34 -8.92
CA GLY A 377 28.87 8.81 -9.04
C GLY A 377 29.10 7.98 -10.30
N THR A 378 28.12 7.95 -11.22
CA THR A 378 28.25 7.41 -12.58
C THR A 378 29.39 8.11 -13.31
N ARG A 379 30.23 7.35 -14.03
CA ARG A 379 31.44 7.90 -14.68
C ARG A 379 31.12 8.73 -15.91
N ASP A 380 30.27 8.20 -16.80
CA ASP A 380 29.87 8.83 -18.05
C ASP A 380 28.33 8.96 -18.08
N PRO A 381 27.75 10.03 -18.66
CA PRO A 381 26.30 10.21 -18.69
C PRO A 381 25.55 9.09 -19.42
N GLU A 382 26.17 8.53 -20.46
CA GLU A 382 25.60 7.42 -21.27
C GLU A 382 25.44 6.12 -20.46
N ASP A 383 26.19 5.96 -19.36
CA ASP A 383 26.13 4.77 -18.50
C ASP A 383 25.00 4.86 -17.45
N MET A 384 24.26 5.97 -17.37
CA MET A 384 23.24 6.15 -16.33
C MET A 384 22.11 5.12 -16.42
N ARG A 385 21.86 4.47 -15.28
CA ARG A 385 20.78 3.49 -15.09
C ARG A 385 19.53 4.21 -14.63
N ILE A 386 18.61 4.43 -15.56
CA ILE A 386 17.44 5.29 -15.37
C ILE A 386 16.17 4.48 -15.66
N VAL A 387 15.21 4.57 -14.76
CA VAL A 387 13.85 4.07 -14.98
C VAL A 387 12.85 5.19 -14.73
N ARG A 388 11.81 5.29 -15.55
CA ARG A 388 10.65 6.17 -15.35
C ARG A 388 9.39 5.31 -15.24
N ILE A 389 8.63 5.49 -14.16
CA ILE A 389 7.38 4.78 -13.87
C ILE A 389 6.20 5.75 -13.77
N PRO A 390 4.96 5.31 -14.07
CA PRO A 390 3.77 6.11 -13.80
C PRO A 390 3.64 6.43 -12.31
N ASN A 391 3.75 5.41 -11.45
CA ASN A 391 3.71 5.48 -10.00
C ASN A 391 4.20 4.12 -9.43
N THR A 392 4.31 3.98 -8.11
CA THR A 392 4.81 2.74 -7.48
C THR A 392 3.79 1.60 -7.40
N LEU A 393 2.53 1.83 -7.79
CA LEU A 393 1.50 0.79 -7.89
C LEU A 393 1.53 0.14 -9.28
N ASP A 394 1.65 0.96 -10.33
CA ASP A 394 1.63 0.55 -11.74
C ASP A 394 3.04 0.30 -12.28
N LEU A 395 3.57 -0.91 -12.06
CA LEU A 395 4.93 -1.30 -12.43
C LEU A 395 5.03 -2.28 -13.63
N GLY A 396 3.90 -2.61 -14.25
CA GLY A 396 3.87 -3.55 -15.39
C GLY A 396 4.44 -2.97 -16.69
N GLU A 397 4.42 -1.65 -16.83
CA GLU A 397 4.94 -0.93 -18.00
C GLU A 397 5.70 0.32 -17.54
N PHE A 398 6.92 0.49 -18.01
CA PHE A 398 7.82 1.58 -17.61
C PHE A 398 8.78 1.93 -18.74
N LEU A 399 9.50 3.05 -18.64
CA LEU A 399 10.60 3.38 -19.55
C LEU A 399 11.92 3.07 -18.85
N ALA A 400 12.87 2.50 -19.56
CA ALA A 400 14.19 2.20 -19.01
C ALA A 400 15.30 2.61 -19.97
N SER A 401 16.44 3.05 -19.43
CA SER A 401 17.62 3.38 -20.20
C SER A 401 18.28 2.14 -20.81
N GLU A 402 19.06 2.36 -21.88
CA GLU A 402 19.87 1.32 -22.54
C GLU A 402 20.60 0.41 -21.55
N PRO A 403 21.41 0.91 -20.58
CA PRO A 403 22.09 0.06 -19.59
C PRO A 403 21.17 -0.87 -18.81
N VAL A 404 19.96 -0.42 -18.45
CA VAL A 404 18.98 -1.24 -17.72
C VAL A 404 18.37 -2.28 -18.66
N THR A 405 17.96 -1.88 -19.86
CA THR A 405 17.34 -2.81 -20.82
C THR A 405 18.29 -3.89 -21.33
N GLU A 406 19.59 -3.61 -21.44
CA GLU A 406 20.61 -4.59 -21.82
C GLU A 406 20.75 -5.70 -20.76
N GLU A 407 20.65 -5.35 -19.47
CA GLU A 407 20.61 -6.31 -18.36
C GLU A 407 19.35 -7.18 -18.40
N LEU A 408 18.22 -6.59 -18.79
CA LEU A 408 16.94 -7.28 -18.86
C LEU A 408 16.73 -8.07 -20.16
N ALA A 409 17.61 -7.94 -21.16
CA ALA A 409 17.38 -8.44 -22.52
C ALA A 409 17.20 -9.97 -22.60
N ASP A 410 17.84 -10.72 -21.69
CA ASP A 410 17.77 -12.19 -21.64
C ASP A 410 16.58 -12.72 -20.81
N ARG A 411 15.80 -11.84 -20.17
CA ARG A 411 14.63 -12.23 -19.35
C ARG A 411 13.44 -12.55 -20.24
N SER A 412 12.89 -13.76 -20.09
CA SER A 412 11.74 -14.21 -20.88
C SER A 412 10.43 -13.50 -20.54
N ASP A 413 10.34 -12.92 -19.34
CA ASP A 413 9.20 -12.16 -18.82
C ASP A 413 9.27 -10.66 -19.14
N ILE A 414 10.28 -10.22 -19.90
CA ILE A 414 10.46 -8.82 -20.28
C ILE A 414 10.32 -8.65 -21.80
N ARG A 415 9.59 -7.60 -22.20
CA ARG A 415 9.56 -7.09 -23.58
C ARG A 415 10.13 -5.69 -23.60
N VAL A 416 11.09 -5.47 -24.49
CA VAL A 416 11.70 -4.14 -24.73
C VAL A 416 11.29 -3.69 -26.13
N GLY A 417 10.77 -2.47 -26.24
CA GLY A 417 10.45 -1.83 -27.52
C GLY A 417 11.65 -1.14 -28.18
N ASP A 418 11.39 -0.27 -29.15
CA ASP A 418 12.46 0.46 -29.83
C ASP A 418 13.11 1.54 -28.95
N TYR A 419 14.43 1.72 -29.12
CA TYR A 419 15.21 2.76 -28.45
C TYR A 419 15.00 4.14 -29.08
N GLU A 420 14.75 5.13 -28.23
CA GLU A 420 14.64 6.53 -28.62
C GLU A 420 15.33 7.46 -27.61
N PRO A 421 15.81 8.64 -28.05
CA PRO A 421 16.23 9.68 -27.11
C PRO A 421 15.09 10.07 -26.18
N MET A 422 15.41 10.46 -24.94
CA MET A 422 14.41 11.06 -24.03
C MET A 422 13.80 12.32 -24.67
N ALA A 423 12.48 12.37 -24.72
CA ALA A 423 11.73 13.48 -25.31
C ALA A 423 11.38 14.53 -24.25
N PHE A 424 11.59 15.80 -24.58
CA PHE A 424 11.29 16.93 -23.70
C PHE A 424 10.46 18.01 -24.41
N GLU A 425 9.55 18.63 -23.66
CA GLU A 425 8.77 19.81 -24.04
C GLU A 425 9.11 20.93 -23.05
N ASP A 426 9.73 22.01 -23.54
CA ASP A 426 10.22 23.14 -22.73
C ASP A 426 11.17 22.79 -21.55
N GLY A 427 11.70 21.56 -21.54
CA GLY A 427 12.61 21.04 -20.51
C GLY A 427 11.98 19.96 -19.64
N ASP A 428 10.67 19.76 -19.74
CA ASP A 428 9.95 18.70 -19.03
C ASP A 428 9.83 17.45 -19.87
N LEU A 429 9.86 16.29 -19.24
CA LEU A 429 9.70 15.01 -19.91
C LEU A 429 8.31 14.96 -20.54
N ALA A 430 8.26 14.69 -21.84
CA ALA A 430 7.02 14.64 -22.57
C ALA A 430 6.04 13.62 -21.94
N GLU A 431 4.75 13.95 -22.00
CA GLU A 431 3.69 12.98 -21.70
C GLU A 431 3.79 11.82 -22.69
N ARG A 432 3.77 10.59 -22.16
CA ARG A 432 3.87 9.39 -22.99
C ARG A 432 2.98 8.30 -22.43
N SER A 433 2.38 7.52 -23.33
CA SER A 433 1.78 6.26 -22.95
C SER A 433 2.87 5.20 -22.78
N TYR A 434 2.88 4.55 -21.62
CA TYR A 434 3.78 3.42 -21.34
C TYR A 434 3.43 2.16 -22.15
N THR A 435 2.21 2.09 -22.70
CA THR A 435 1.68 0.92 -23.44
C THR A 435 2.13 0.83 -24.89
N GLU A 436 2.67 1.91 -25.46
CA GLU A 436 3.10 1.94 -26.86
C GLU A 436 4.48 1.30 -27.02
N LEU A 437 4.53 -0.04 -26.99
CA LEU A 437 5.65 -0.80 -27.54
C LEU A 437 5.66 -0.60 -29.07
N ARG A 438 6.20 0.53 -29.53
CA ARG A 438 6.44 0.76 -30.96
C ARG A 438 7.72 0.10 -31.41
#